data_AF-A0A6P2R369-F1
#
_entry.id   AF-A0A6P2R369-F1
#
_cell.length_a   1.000
_cell.length_b   1.000
_cell.length_c   1.000
_cell.angle_alpha   90.00
_cell.angle_beta   90.00
_cell.angle_gamma   90.00
#
_symmetry.space_group_name_H-M   'P 1'
#
loop_
_entity.id
_entity.type
_entity.pdbx_description
1 polymer ?
#
loop_
_entity_poly.entity_id
_entity_poly.type
_entity_poly.pdbx_seq_one_letter_code
_entity_poly.pdbx_strand_id
1 'polypeptide(L)'
;MHPALAHPEVIHPALWRASQLARSSVRGVDTGHPELTAELPGGGWPAGALIELLAPQPGIGELRLLAPVLARAAGKPVMLIQPPHALQPLALVSCSADSRAKSMQLFEDGIG
;
A
#
# COMPACT_ATOMS: atom_id res chain seq x y z
N MET A 1 24.46 16.77 -24.21
CA MET A 1 23.39 15.95 -23.61
C MET A 1 22.97 14.92 -24.67
N HIS A 2 23.04 13.61 -24.41
CA HIS A 2 22.73 12.60 -25.44
C HIS A 2 21.22 12.65 -25.79
N PRO A 3 20.84 12.75 -27.07
CA PRO A 3 19.44 12.89 -27.49
C PRO A 3 18.55 11.70 -27.10
N ALA A 4 19.14 10.52 -26.92
CA ALA A 4 18.45 9.32 -26.43
C ALA A 4 17.91 9.46 -24.98
N LEU A 5 18.48 10.35 -24.16
CA LEU A 5 17.97 10.62 -22.81
C LEU A 5 16.78 11.61 -22.81
N ALA A 6 16.61 12.38 -23.89
CA ALA A 6 15.50 13.32 -24.03
C ALA A 6 14.20 12.61 -24.47
N HIS A 7 14.34 11.50 -25.21
CA HIS A 7 13.23 10.69 -25.71
C HIS A 7 13.43 9.19 -25.40
N PRO A 8 13.34 8.79 -24.12
CA PRO A 8 13.56 7.40 -23.72
C PRO A 8 12.56 6.43 -24.35
N GLU A 9 11.38 6.88 -24.78
CA GLU A 9 10.41 6.09 -25.53
C GLU A 9 10.93 5.54 -26.87
N VAL A 10 11.97 6.15 -27.44
CA VAL A 10 12.62 5.70 -28.68
C VAL A 10 13.49 4.46 -28.44
N ILE A 11 13.86 4.20 -27.18
CA ILE A 11 14.67 3.04 -26.80
C ILE A 11 13.84 1.75 -26.90
N HIS A 12 12.62 1.75 -26.35
CA HIS A 12 11.69 0.61 -26.46
C HIS A 12 10.25 1.01 -26.09
N PRO A 13 9.21 0.57 -26.83
CA PRO A 13 7.82 0.93 -26.54
C PRO A 13 7.29 0.40 -25.19
N ALA A 14 7.89 -0.67 -24.66
CA ALA A 14 7.56 -1.20 -23.32
C ALA A 14 8.37 -0.55 -22.19
N LEU A 15 9.22 0.44 -22.49
CA LEU A 15 9.96 1.14 -21.46
C LEU A 15 8.99 1.98 -20.62
N TRP A 16 8.96 1.68 -19.33
CA TRP A 16 8.10 2.36 -18.39
C TRP A 16 8.79 3.62 -17.85
N ARG A 17 8.10 4.77 -17.89
CA ARG A 17 8.62 6.06 -17.40
C ARG A 17 7.97 6.44 -16.08
N ALA A 18 8.77 6.92 -15.13
CA ALA A 18 8.25 7.42 -13.85
C ALA A 18 7.20 8.55 -14.00
N SER A 19 7.33 9.39 -15.03
CA SER A 19 6.33 10.44 -15.35
C SER A 19 4.97 9.89 -15.82
N GLN A 20 4.90 8.61 -16.17
CA GLN A 20 3.65 7.91 -16.45
C GLN A 20 3.00 7.34 -15.18
N LEU A 21 3.76 7.15 -14.09
CA LEU A 21 3.26 6.66 -12.80
C LEU A 21 2.27 7.65 -12.16
N ALA A 22 2.51 8.96 -12.32
CA ALA A 22 1.69 10.01 -11.70
C ALA A 22 0.26 10.10 -12.29
N ARG A 23 -0.06 9.32 -13.31
CA ARG A 23 -1.38 9.30 -13.95
C ARG A 23 -2.12 8.02 -13.58
N SER A 24 -2.95 8.11 -12.54
CA SER A 24 -3.99 7.10 -12.34
C SER A 24 -5.20 7.41 -13.21
N SER A 25 -5.65 6.45 -14.00
CA SER A 25 -6.95 6.52 -14.71
C SER A 25 -8.14 6.22 -13.79
N VAL A 26 -7.87 5.73 -12.56
CA VAL A 26 -8.87 5.27 -11.60
C VAL A 26 -8.80 6.12 -10.33
N ARG A 27 -9.97 6.51 -9.81
CA ARG A 27 -10.06 7.20 -8.53
C ARG A 27 -9.56 6.30 -7.40
N GLY A 28 -8.65 6.82 -6.58
CA GLY A 28 -8.12 6.13 -5.42
C GLY A 28 -9.18 5.90 -4.33
N VAL A 29 -8.90 4.96 -3.43
CA VAL A 29 -9.63 4.81 -2.18
C VAL A 29 -9.18 5.92 -1.23
N ASP A 30 -10.14 6.61 -0.59
CA ASP A 30 -9.80 7.67 0.35
C ASP A 30 -8.83 7.18 1.45
N THR A 31 -7.88 8.02 1.81
CA THR A 31 -6.88 7.71 2.84
C THR A 31 -7.36 8.06 4.24
N GLY A 32 -8.44 8.85 4.36
CA GLY A 32 -8.89 9.43 5.63
C GLY A 32 -8.01 10.59 6.10
N HIS A 33 -6.98 10.95 5.33
CA HIS A 33 -6.04 12.03 5.59
C HIS A 33 -5.99 12.97 4.37
N PRO A 34 -6.64 14.14 4.42
CA PRO A 34 -6.75 15.04 3.27
C PRO A 34 -5.40 15.43 2.66
N GLU A 35 -4.40 15.66 3.50
CA GLU A 35 -3.03 16.00 3.09
C GLU A 35 -2.40 14.86 2.27
N LEU A 36 -2.48 13.62 2.74
CA LEU A 36 -1.96 12.46 2.00
C LEU A 36 -2.77 12.20 0.72
N THR A 37 -4.10 12.33 0.79
CA THR A 37 -4.99 12.18 -0.36
C THR A 37 -4.60 13.11 -1.51
N ALA A 38 -4.16 14.34 -1.22
CA ALA A 38 -3.73 15.30 -2.22
C ALA A 38 -2.41 14.92 -2.92
N GLU A 39 -1.52 14.23 -2.20
CA GLU A 39 -0.21 13.81 -2.72
C GLU A 39 -0.26 12.53 -3.56
N LEU A 40 -1.31 11.72 -3.41
CA LEU A 40 -1.44 10.44 -4.11
C LEU A 40 -2.06 10.61 -5.50
N PRO A 41 -1.46 10.02 -6.56
CA PRO A 41 -2.07 9.98 -7.90
C PRO A 41 -3.50 9.42 -7.87
N GLY A 42 -4.45 10.19 -8.41
CA GLY A 42 -5.85 9.79 -8.42
C GLY A 42 -6.61 10.04 -7.11
N GLY A 43 -6.01 10.76 -6.15
CA GLY A 43 -6.68 11.26 -4.96
C GLY A 43 -6.95 10.18 -3.90
N GLY A 44 -5.98 9.30 -3.66
CA GLY A 44 -6.06 8.26 -2.64
C GLY A 44 -5.27 7.00 -2.96
N TRP A 45 -5.50 5.94 -2.19
CA TRP A 45 -4.84 4.65 -2.39
C TRP A 45 -5.22 4.01 -3.73
N PRO A 46 -4.26 3.69 -4.61
CA PRO A 46 -4.54 3.03 -5.88
C PRO A 46 -5.10 1.62 -5.68
N ALA A 47 -6.12 1.26 -6.45
CA ALA A 47 -6.64 -0.10 -6.49
C ALA A 47 -5.82 -0.97 -7.45
N GLY A 48 -5.50 -2.21 -7.04
CA GLY A 48 -4.77 -3.16 -7.90
C GLY A 48 -3.28 -2.82 -8.10
N ALA A 49 -2.71 -1.99 -7.24
CA ALA A 49 -1.29 -1.65 -7.22
C ALA A 49 -0.63 -2.12 -5.92
N LEU A 50 0.69 -2.32 -5.98
CA LEU A 50 1.52 -2.48 -4.79
C LEU A 50 1.84 -1.10 -4.20
N ILE A 51 1.69 -0.95 -2.90
CA ILE A 51 2.03 0.25 -2.15
C ILE A 51 3.13 -0.12 -1.15
N GLU A 52 4.18 0.68 -1.09
CA GLU A 52 5.23 0.59 -0.08
C GLU A 52 5.14 1.81 0.84
N LEU A 53 5.08 1.59 2.14
CA LEU A 53 5.05 2.64 3.15
C LEU A 53 6.42 2.74 3.82
N LEU A 54 7.14 3.81 3.55
CA LEU A 54 8.44 4.07 4.16
C LEU A 54 8.24 4.76 5.52
N ALA A 55 8.26 3.97 6.59
CA ALA A 55 8.20 4.47 7.96
C ALA A 55 9.61 4.47 8.59
N PRO A 56 9.94 5.41 9.50
CA PRO A 56 11.24 5.45 10.18
C PRO A 56 11.53 4.20 11.01
N GLN A 57 10.48 3.57 11.55
CA GLN A 57 10.54 2.35 12.34
C GLN A 57 9.16 1.68 12.34
N PRO A 58 9.07 0.35 12.49
CA PRO A 58 7.80 -0.35 12.60
C PRO A 58 7.07 -0.01 13.91
N GLY A 59 5.73 -0.09 13.90
CA GLY A 59 4.91 -0.06 15.11
C GLY A 59 4.49 1.35 15.57
N ILE A 60 4.66 2.36 14.71
CA ILE A 60 4.20 3.73 15.00
C ILE A 60 2.70 3.95 14.70
N GLY A 61 2.00 2.89 14.28
CA GLY A 61 0.57 2.93 13.97
C GLY A 61 0.27 3.06 12.47
N GLU A 62 1.19 2.64 11.63
CA GLU A 62 1.12 2.67 10.16
C GLU A 62 -0.15 1.98 9.63
N LEU A 63 -0.61 0.92 10.30
CA LEU A 63 -1.85 0.23 9.95
C LEU A 63 -3.09 1.11 10.06
N ARG A 64 -3.08 2.17 10.88
CA ARG A 64 -4.19 3.13 10.98
C ARG A 64 -4.35 3.94 9.68
N LEU A 65 -3.26 4.17 8.96
CA LEU A 65 -3.27 4.83 7.66
C LEU A 65 -4.02 4.00 6.60
N LEU A 66 -4.06 2.68 6.80
CA LEU A 66 -4.77 1.74 5.95
C LEU A 66 -6.21 1.48 6.40
N ALA A 67 -6.69 2.13 7.47
CA ALA A 67 -8.03 1.89 8.02
C ALA A 67 -9.16 2.01 6.97
N PRO A 68 -9.21 3.03 6.09
CA PRO A 68 -10.28 3.10 5.09
C PRO A 68 -10.24 1.96 4.07
N VAL A 69 -9.04 1.48 3.73
CA VAL A 69 -8.85 0.34 2.82
C VAL A 69 -9.28 -0.95 3.50
N LEU A 70 -8.88 -1.15 4.76
CA LEU A 70 -9.28 -2.30 5.57
C LEU A 70 -10.80 -2.32 5.79
N ALA A 71 -11.42 -1.18 6.08
CA ALA A 71 -12.87 -1.06 6.19
C ALA A 71 -13.58 -1.42 4.88
N ARG A 72 -13.06 -1.01 3.72
CA ARG A 72 -13.59 -1.42 2.40
C ARG A 72 -13.34 -2.90 2.07
N ALA A 73 -12.35 -3.51 2.70
CA ALA A 73 -12.08 -4.94 2.62
C ALA A 73 -12.86 -5.76 3.65
N ALA A 74 -13.74 -5.15 4.45
CA ALA A 74 -14.59 -5.86 5.39
C ALA A 74 -15.33 -7.02 4.73
N GLY A 75 -15.40 -8.15 5.45
CA GLY A 75 -15.93 -9.42 4.91
C GLY A 75 -15.05 -10.15 3.89
N LYS A 76 -13.92 -9.58 3.46
CA LYS A 76 -12.92 -10.26 2.60
C LYS A 76 -11.75 -10.76 3.45
N PRO A 77 -11.11 -11.88 3.08
CA PRO A 77 -9.91 -12.33 3.77
C PRO A 77 -8.77 -11.34 3.53
N VAL A 78 -8.16 -10.88 4.63
CA VAL A 78 -6.93 -10.07 4.62
C VAL A 78 -5.83 -10.88 5.29
N MET A 79 -4.67 -10.95 4.64
CA MET A 79 -3.51 -11.67 5.12
C MET A 79 -2.38 -10.70 5.44
N LEU A 80 -1.78 -10.86 6.62
CA LEU A 80 -0.51 -10.22 6.95
C LEU A 80 0.58 -11.29 6.92
N ILE A 81 1.63 -11.02 6.13
CA ILE A 81 2.77 -11.91 5.95
C ILE A 81 3.91 -11.38 6.80
N GLN A 82 4.43 -12.21 7.69
CA GLN A 82 5.55 -11.89 8.60
C GLN A 82 5.45 -10.45 9.17
N PRO A 83 4.33 -10.08 9.83
CA PRO A 83 4.23 -8.74 10.39
C PRO A 83 5.33 -8.52 11.44
N PRO A 84 5.94 -7.31 11.51
CA PRO A 84 7.07 -7.05 12.40
C PRO A 84 6.71 -7.22 13.89
N HIS A 85 5.43 -7.10 14.22
CA HIS A 85 4.90 -7.30 15.57
C HIS A 85 3.59 -8.08 15.54
N ALA A 86 3.27 -8.72 16.66
CA ALA A 86 1.97 -9.33 16.86
C ALA A 86 0.86 -8.26 16.80
N LEU A 87 -0.23 -8.59 16.10
CA LEU A 87 -1.36 -7.67 15.97
C LEU A 87 -2.13 -7.57 17.29
N GLN A 88 -2.43 -6.35 17.70
CA GLN A 88 -3.35 -6.07 18.79
C GLN A 88 -4.79 -6.16 18.25
N PRO A 89 -5.60 -7.15 18.66
CA PRO A 89 -6.92 -7.39 18.06
C PRO A 89 -7.86 -6.18 18.17
N LEU A 90 -7.85 -5.49 19.31
CA LEU A 90 -8.70 -4.32 19.53
C LEU A 90 -8.33 -3.16 18.61
N ALA A 91 -7.03 -2.89 18.46
CA ALA A 91 -6.54 -1.84 17.55
C ALA A 91 -6.91 -2.17 16.09
N LEU A 92 -6.84 -3.45 15.72
CA LEU A 92 -7.23 -3.89 14.38
C LEU A 92 -8.72 -3.67 14.10
N VAL A 93 -9.60 -4.01 15.06
CA VAL A 93 -11.05 -3.76 14.93
C VAL A 93 -11.35 -2.27 14.80
N SER A 94 -10.62 -1.39 15.50
CA SER A 94 -10.79 0.06 15.34
C SER A 94 -10.41 0.58 13.94
N CYS A 95 -9.53 -0.13 13.22
CA CYS A 95 -9.16 0.20 11.84
C CYS A 95 -10.09 -0.45 10.81
N SER A 96 -10.74 -1.55 11.16
CA SER A 96 -11.48 -2.41 10.25
C SER A 96 -12.86 -2.66 10.84
N ALA A 97 -13.88 -1.93 10.40
CA ALA A 97 -15.18 -1.97 11.07
C ALA A 97 -15.84 -3.38 11.15
N ASP A 98 -15.42 -4.37 10.34
CA ASP A 98 -15.70 -5.80 10.54
C ASP A 98 -14.82 -6.65 9.60
N SER A 99 -13.52 -6.82 9.89
CA SER A 99 -12.61 -7.63 9.05
C SER A 99 -11.95 -8.75 9.86
N ARG A 100 -12.12 -10.00 9.44
CA ARG A 100 -11.41 -11.16 10.02
C ARG A 100 -10.02 -11.26 9.40
N ALA A 101 -9.09 -10.39 9.80
CA ALA A 101 -7.71 -10.54 9.39
C ALA A 101 -7.14 -11.83 10.01
N LYS A 102 -6.48 -12.64 9.19
CA LYS A 102 -5.71 -13.80 9.66
C LYS A 102 -4.23 -13.43 9.59
N SER A 103 -3.55 -13.56 10.71
CA SER A 103 -2.09 -13.57 10.73
C SER A 103 -1.64 -14.95 10.29
N MET A 104 -0.83 -15.04 9.22
CA MET A 104 -0.14 -16.27 8.86
C MET A 104 1.32 -16.08 9.21
N GLN A 105 1.67 -16.49 10.43
CA GLN A 105 3.06 -16.67 10.81
C GLN A 105 3.55 -17.92 10.08
N LEU A 106 4.19 -17.73 8.94
CA LEU A 106 5.01 -18.79 8.36
C LEU A 106 6.14 -19.05 9.36
N PHE A 107 6.18 -20.29 9.80
CA PHE A 107 7.03 -20.83 10.86
C PHE A 107 8.50 -20.59 10.51
N GLU A 108 9.14 -19.62 11.16
CA GLU A 108 10.60 -19.53 11.24
C GLU A 108 11.07 -20.19 12.53
N ASP A 109 10.75 -21.48 12.71
CA ASP A 109 11.58 -22.35 13.54
C ASP A 109 12.33 -23.30 12.61
N GLY A 110 13.62 -23.04 12.43
CA GLY A 110 14.58 -24.04 11.98
C GLY A 110 15.16 -23.83 10.58
N ILE A 111 16.13 -22.93 10.48
CA ILE A 111 17.46 -23.29 9.99
C ILE A 111 18.46 -22.58 10.92
N GLY A 112 19.29 -23.36 11.60
CA GLY A 112 20.43 -22.87 12.39
C GLY A 112 21.61 -22.45 11.54
#